data_AF-A0AAU3RKX8-F1
#
_entry.id   AF-A0AAU3RKX8-F1
#
_cell.length_a   1.000
_cell.length_b   1.000
_cell.length_c   1.000
_cell.angle_alpha   90.00
_cell.angle_beta   90.00
_cell.angle_gamma   90.00
#
_symmetry.space_group_name_H-M   'P 1'
#
loop_
_entity.id
_entity.type
_entity.pdbx_description
1 polymer ?
#
loop_
_entity_poly.entity_id
_entity_poly.type
_entity_poly.pdbx_seq_one_letter_code
_entity_poly.pdbx_strand_id
1 'polypeptide(L)'
;MSRRTDNRHRVANICREATGLPHRTCLGWAEAGLITRRRPVPDPEDEAQRTLESLLVAELADGLREHERRDGALFGFTAARPVRAGLALVLHPAMADRVLSTVLPRIDEHYGGLRGVPGLRIAPMGSSWALNQLQSRATVAVVHPDPDWRPLLPEHGDGLTQLWRRNRHRLHPVEAAELGGRADAGDDPGSVMAQDWLNSRLLRRPGLLGAAGAAHGSANVYTHGGGDVVVEWCCGVERDELERRLRRSGLAERPDGIAERLRDQPWFPGEIAMGGAFVTLRRGPCYAPDAPTARAL
;
A
#
# COMPACT_ATOMS: atom_id res chain seq x y z
N MET A 1 37.39 -6.78 1.78
CA MET A 1 35.98 -7.04 2.14
C MET A 1 35.51 -8.32 1.46
N SER A 2 34.93 -9.28 2.19
CA SER A 2 34.43 -10.54 1.60
C SER A 2 33.19 -10.30 0.72
N ARG A 3 33.06 -11.03 -0.40
CA ARG A 3 31.88 -10.99 -1.30
C ARG A 3 30.56 -11.17 -0.54
N ARG A 4 30.56 -11.95 0.55
CA ARG A 4 29.36 -12.20 1.38
C ARG A 4 28.91 -10.94 2.15
N THR A 5 29.86 -10.17 2.67
CA THR A 5 29.60 -8.90 3.36
C THR A 5 29.06 -7.86 2.37
N ASP A 6 29.68 -7.75 1.20
CA ASP A 6 29.20 -6.88 0.12
C ASP A 6 27.77 -7.22 -0.33
N ASN A 7 27.45 -8.51 -0.49
CA ASN A 7 26.09 -8.94 -0.84
C ASN A 7 25.04 -8.50 0.19
N ARG A 8 25.35 -8.56 1.49
CA ARG A 8 24.43 -8.13 2.58
C ARG A 8 24.17 -6.64 2.55
N HIS A 9 25.22 -5.82 2.38
CA HIS A 9 25.07 -4.37 2.25
C HIS A 9 24.24 -3.96 1.03
N ARG A 10 24.44 -4.63 -0.12
CA ARG A 10 23.63 -4.35 -1.32
C ARG A 10 22.14 -4.66 -1.09
N VAL A 11 21.82 -5.78 -0.46
CA VAL A 11 20.44 -6.13 -0.09
C VAL A 11 19.87 -5.14 0.91
N ALA A 12 20.66 -4.74 1.91
CA ALA A 12 20.25 -3.77 2.92
C ALA A 12 19.91 -2.40 2.31
N ASN A 13 20.67 -1.95 1.30
CA ASN A 13 20.36 -0.73 0.55
C ASN A 13 19.03 -0.83 -0.23
N ILE A 14 18.80 -1.93 -0.94
CA ILE A 14 17.52 -2.15 -1.66
C ILE A 14 16.35 -2.15 -0.67
N CYS A 15 16.49 -2.84 0.48
CA CYS A 15 15.49 -2.85 1.54
C CYS A 15 15.23 -1.44 2.09
N ARG A 16 16.26 -0.66 2.38
CA ARG A 16 16.13 0.71 2.89
C ARG A 16 15.38 1.60 1.90
N GLU A 17 15.77 1.56 0.63
CA GLU A 17 15.14 2.36 -0.43
C GLU A 17 13.68 1.97 -0.62
N ALA A 18 13.39 0.65 -0.61
CA ALA A 18 12.04 0.11 -0.69
C ALA A 18 11.16 0.55 0.48
N THR A 19 11.61 0.28 1.71
CA THR A 19 10.76 0.33 2.90
C THR A 19 10.77 1.67 3.62
N GLY A 20 11.70 2.58 3.30
CA GLY A 20 11.93 3.80 4.07
C GLY A 20 12.63 3.57 5.43
N LEU A 21 13.05 2.34 5.74
CA LEU A 21 13.69 2.02 7.02
C LEU A 21 15.18 2.41 7.07
N PRO A 22 15.74 2.64 8.27
CA PRO A 22 17.17 2.85 8.43
C PRO A 22 18.01 1.68 7.90
N HIS A 23 19.12 1.98 7.21
CA HIS A 23 20.03 0.96 6.67
C HIS A 23 20.50 -0.05 7.73
N ARG A 24 20.76 0.40 8.96
CA ARG A 24 21.14 -0.48 10.08
C ARG A 24 20.12 -1.60 10.35
N THR A 25 18.83 -1.30 10.22
CA THR A 25 17.74 -2.26 10.44
C THR A 25 17.75 -3.31 9.34
N CYS A 26 17.79 -2.86 8.07
CA CYS A 26 17.86 -3.74 6.92
C CYS A 26 19.15 -4.58 6.89
N LEU A 27 20.28 -4.03 7.34
CA LEU A 27 21.54 -4.78 7.43
C LEU A 27 21.43 -5.92 8.46
N GLY A 28 20.85 -5.65 9.63
CA GLY A 28 20.58 -6.69 10.63
C GLY A 28 19.68 -7.81 10.08
N TRP A 29 18.66 -7.46 9.29
CA TRP A 29 17.83 -8.46 8.61
C TRP A 29 18.59 -9.29 7.56
N ALA A 30 19.48 -8.66 6.80
CA ALA A 30 20.32 -9.36 5.81
C ALA A 30 21.34 -10.28 6.50
N GLU A 31 21.87 -9.89 7.65
CA GLU A 31 22.78 -10.70 8.46
C GLU A 31 22.07 -11.91 9.08
N ALA A 32 20.83 -11.72 9.54
CA ALA A 32 19.95 -12.77 10.06
C ALA A 32 19.32 -13.66 8.98
N GLY A 33 19.48 -13.32 7.70
CA GLY A 33 18.94 -14.10 6.57
C GLY A 33 17.44 -13.91 6.32
N LEU A 34 16.81 -12.90 6.93
CA LEU A 34 15.38 -12.60 6.74
C LEU A 34 15.09 -11.97 5.37
N ILE A 35 16.10 -11.35 4.77
CA ILE A 35 16.03 -10.77 3.43
C ILE A 35 17.17 -11.27 2.56
N THR A 36 16.91 -11.39 1.27
CA THR A 36 17.87 -11.86 0.26
C THR A 36 17.85 -10.94 -0.95
N ARG A 37 18.71 -11.20 -1.95
CA ARG A 37 18.67 -10.44 -3.21
C ARG A 37 17.38 -10.63 -4.01
N ARG A 38 16.76 -11.81 -3.92
CA ARG A 38 15.49 -12.09 -4.61
C ARG A 38 14.28 -11.61 -3.81
N ARG A 39 14.40 -11.59 -2.48
CA ARG A 39 13.39 -11.07 -1.55
C ARG A 39 14.00 -10.01 -0.62
N PRO A 40 14.27 -8.79 -1.12
CA PRO A 40 14.86 -7.72 -0.30
C PRO A 40 13.90 -7.15 0.73
N VAL A 41 12.59 -7.31 0.51
CA VAL A 41 11.53 -6.90 1.42
C VAL A 41 10.76 -8.16 1.83
N PRO A 42 10.58 -8.44 3.14
CA PRO A 42 9.77 -9.56 3.59
C PRO A 42 8.30 -9.42 3.15
N ASP A 43 7.74 -10.47 2.57
CA ASP A 43 6.30 -10.58 2.27
C ASP A 43 5.52 -11.08 3.51
N PRO A 44 4.18 -10.90 3.59
CA PRO A 44 3.39 -11.55 4.62
C PRO A 44 3.47 -13.08 4.50
N GLU A 45 3.55 -13.77 5.64
CA GLU A 45 3.51 -15.24 5.69
C GLU A 45 2.08 -15.77 5.56
N ASP A 46 1.10 -15.03 6.10
CA ASP A 46 -0.30 -15.42 6.17
C ASP A 46 -1.13 -14.79 5.04
N GLU A 47 -2.09 -15.56 4.52
CA GLU A 47 -3.00 -15.11 3.47
C GLU A 47 -3.95 -14.02 3.96
N ALA A 48 -4.52 -14.15 5.16
CA ALA A 48 -5.43 -13.14 5.68
C ALA A 48 -4.72 -11.80 5.90
N GLN A 49 -3.44 -11.83 6.30
CA GLN A 49 -2.60 -10.63 6.37
C GLN A 49 -2.40 -9.98 5.00
N ARG A 50 -2.11 -10.79 3.97
CA ARG A 50 -1.92 -10.29 2.60
C ARG A 50 -3.20 -9.67 2.03
N THR A 51 -4.35 -10.30 2.26
CA THR A 51 -5.66 -9.79 1.84
C THR A 51 -6.00 -8.50 2.59
N LEU A 52 -5.72 -8.39 3.89
CA LEU A 52 -5.88 -7.13 4.63
C LEU A 52 -5.03 -6.00 4.02
N GLU A 53 -3.76 -6.25 3.74
CA GLU A 53 -2.88 -5.26 3.11
C GLU A 53 -3.37 -4.86 1.72
N SER A 54 -3.91 -5.81 0.96
CA SER A 54 -4.51 -5.56 -0.36
C SER A 54 -5.78 -4.70 -0.29
N LEU A 55 -6.66 -4.97 0.67
CA LEU A 55 -7.86 -4.16 0.93
C LEU A 55 -7.49 -2.73 1.31
N LEU A 56 -6.45 -2.56 2.15
CA LEU A 56 -5.94 -1.23 2.51
C LEU A 56 -5.45 -0.47 1.27
N VAL A 57 -4.70 -1.13 0.38
CA VAL A 57 -4.23 -0.50 -0.87
C VAL A 57 -5.38 -0.04 -1.74
N ALA A 58 -6.39 -0.89 -1.97
CA ALA A 58 -7.53 -0.54 -2.80
C ALA A 58 -8.29 0.68 -2.24
N GLU A 59 -8.59 0.66 -0.94
CA GLU A 59 -9.32 1.76 -0.29
C GLU A 59 -8.48 3.05 -0.25
N LEU A 60 -7.17 2.96 0.01
CA LEU A 60 -6.29 4.13 0.04
C LEU A 60 -6.04 4.70 -1.35
N ALA A 61 -5.95 3.87 -2.38
CA ALA A 61 -5.81 4.31 -3.76
C ALA A 61 -6.96 5.24 -4.13
N ASP A 62 -8.20 4.80 -3.96
CA ASP A 62 -9.36 5.60 -4.37
C ASP A 62 -9.68 6.71 -3.36
N GLY A 63 -9.57 6.43 -2.07
CA GLY A 63 -9.93 7.38 -1.00
C GLY A 63 -8.93 8.52 -0.80
N LEU A 64 -7.66 8.34 -1.17
CA LEU A 64 -6.64 9.38 -1.04
C LEU A 64 -6.36 10.15 -2.34
N ARG A 65 -7.06 9.83 -3.44
CA ARG A 65 -6.88 10.51 -4.73
C ARG A 65 -6.71 12.02 -4.55
N GLU A 66 -5.58 12.54 -5.03
CA GLU A 66 -5.13 13.92 -4.86
C GLU A 66 -5.73 14.79 -5.97
N HIS A 67 -6.82 15.50 -5.65
CA HIS A 67 -7.28 16.60 -6.50
C HIS A 67 -6.92 17.98 -5.92
N GLU A 68 -6.63 18.08 -4.62
CA GLU A 68 -6.47 19.37 -3.94
C GLU A 68 -5.27 19.48 -2.98
N ARG A 69 -4.54 18.40 -2.69
CA ARG A 69 -3.41 18.41 -1.74
C ARG A 69 -2.22 17.63 -2.30
N ARG A 70 -1.03 18.25 -2.25
CA ARG A 70 0.23 17.80 -2.85
C ARG A 70 1.21 17.33 -1.76
N ASP A 71 0.83 16.32 -0.99
CA ASP A 71 1.67 15.85 0.11
C ASP A 71 2.67 14.76 -0.33
N GLY A 72 2.56 14.24 -1.56
CA GLY A 72 3.55 13.39 -2.22
C GLY A 72 3.75 12.00 -1.61
N ALA A 73 3.09 11.70 -0.49
CA ALA A 73 3.12 10.40 0.16
C ALA A 73 1.98 9.52 -0.36
N LEU A 74 2.29 8.73 -1.40
CA LEU A 74 1.37 7.73 -1.94
C LEU A 74 0.94 6.76 -0.82
N PHE A 75 -0.37 6.50 -0.72
CA PHE A 75 -1.03 5.77 0.39
C PHE A 75 -0.93 6.40 1.79
N GLY A 76 -0.25 7.55 1.94
CA GLY A 76 -0.10 8.26 3.21
C GLY A 76 0.88 7.62 4.20
N PHE A 77 1.83 6.81 3.73
CA PHE A 77 2.86 6.18 4.56
C PHE A 77 4.27 6.56 4.11
N THR A 78 5.19 6.66 5.06
CA THR A 78 6.61 7.01 4.83
C THR A 78 7.56 5.83 5.04
N ALA A 79 7.16 4.85 5.86
CA ALA A 79 7.94 3.65 6.07
C ALA A 79 7.07 2.42 6.38
N ALA A 80 7.59 1.24 6.06
CA ALA A 80 6.92 -0.04 6.29
C ALA A 80 7.89 -1.03 6.96
N ARG A 81 7.53 -1.53 8.14
CA ARG A 81 8.32 -2.48 8.92
C ARG A 81 7.53 -3.77 9.12
N PRO A 82 7.91 -4.87 8.44
CA PRO A 82 7.42 -6.20 8.81
C PRO A 82 7.70 -6.49 10.28
N VAL A 83 6.69 -6.99 10.98
CA VAL A 83 6.76 -7.40 12.38
C VAL A 83 6.19 -8.81 12.53
N ARG A 84 6.47 -9.50 13.64
CA ARG A 84 6.05 -10.89 13.84
C ARG A 84 4.53 -11.11 13.67
N ALA A 85 3.72 -10.13 14.03
CA ALA A 85 2.26 -10.21 13.97
C ALA A 85 1.65 -9.59 12.71
N GLY A 86 2.45 -9.11 11.74
CA GLY A 86 1.92 -8.44 10.54
C GLY A 86 2.84 -7.33 10.03
N LEU A 87 2.29 -6.14 9.88
CA LEU A 87 2.99 -4.98 9.30
C LEU A 87 2.85 -3.74 10.20
N ALA A 88 3.94 -3.00 10.40
CA ALA A 88 3.90 -1.68 11.00
C ALA A 88 4.15 -0.61 9.94
N LEU A 89 3.20 0.31 9.75
CA LEU A 89 3.26 1.41 8.80
C LEU A 89 3.47 2.73 9.53
N VAL A 90 4.45 3.50 9.09
CA VAL A 90 4.69 4.86 9.60
C VAL A 90 3.88 5.84 8.79
N LEU A 91 2.97 6.55 9.45
CA LEU A 91 2.08 7.53 8.82
C LEU A 91 2.86 8.76 8.34
N HIS A 92 2.43 9.33 7.22
CA HIS A 92 2.81 10.69 6.84
C HIS A 92 2.06 11.68 7.76
N PRO A 93 2.75 12.61 8.46
CA PRO A 93 2.11 13.47 9.47
C PRO A 93 0.87 14.22 8.97
N ALA A 94 0.97 14.83 7.79
CA ALA A 94 -0.11 15.63 7.22
C ALA A 94 -1.31 14.80 6.73
N MET A 95 -1.12 13.49 6.52
CA MET A 95 -2.15 12.60 5.99
C MET A 95 -2.69 11.63 7.04
N ALA A 96 -2.15 11.63 8.27
CA ALA A 96 -2.40 10.62 9.28
C ALA A 96 -3.90 10.42 9.59
N ASP A 97 -4.61 11.51 9.83
CA ASP A 97 -6.06 11.49 10.09
C ASP A 97 -6.85 11.07 8.85
N ARG A 98 -6.42 11.50 7.66
CA ARG A 98 -7.06 11.15 6.38
C ARG A 98 -6.89 9.67 6.05
N VAL A 99 -5.70 9.10 6.26
CA VAL A 99 -5.45 7.66 6.09
C VAL A 99 -6.43 6.85 6.94
N LEU A 100 -6.56 7.19 8.22
CA LEU A 100 -7.45 6.48 9.12
C LEU A 100 -8.93 6.70 8.80
N SER A 101 -9.32 7.94 8.50
CA SER A 101 -10.71 8.23 8.13
C SER A 101 -11.11 7.54 6.82
N THR A 102 -10.18 7.39 5.88
CA THR A 102 -10.37 6.64 4.64
C THR A 102 -10.59 5.16 4.92
N VAL A 103 -9.67 4.49 5.62
CA VAL A 103 -9.70 3.01 5.76
C VAL A 103 -10.73 2.50 6.75
N LEU A 104 -11.22 3.32 7.68
CA LEU A 104 -12.16 2.86 8.68
C LEU A 104 -13.60 2.75 8.13
N PRO A 105 -14.26 1.58 8.29
CA PRO A 105 -15.52 1.29 7.62
C PRO A 105 -16.67 2.17 8.12
N ARG A 106 -17.36 2.80 7.18
CA ARG A 106 -18.50 3.69 7.42
C ARG A 106 -19.51 3.59 6.28
N ILE A 107 -20.79 3.71 6.60
CA ILE A 107 -21.81 3.98 5.59
C ILE A 107 -21.77 5.48 5.32
N ASP A 108 -21.71 5.84 4.04
CA ASP A 108 -21.73 7.22 3.56
C ASP A 108 -22.95 7.38 2.63
N GLU A 109 -23.94 8.13 3.09
CA GLU A 109 -25.19 8.37 2.37
C GLU A 109 -24.98 9.14 1.06
N HIS A 110 -23.98 10.03 1.01
CA HIS A 110 -23.66 10.80 -0.20
C HIS A 110 -22.97 9.95 -1.25
N TYR A 111 -22.15 8.99 -0.80
CA TYR A 111 -21.55 7.97 -1.66
C TYR A 111 -22.56 6.89 -2.08
N GLY A 112 -23.62 6.68 -1.27
CA GLY A 112 -24.65 5.68 -1.50
C GLY A 112 -24.25 4.26 -1.07
N GLY A 113 -23.27 4.11 -0.17
CA GLY A 113 -22.76 2.79 0.18
C GLY A 113 -21.72 2.74 1.28
N LEU A 114 -21.03 1.61 1.37
CA LEU A 114 -19.91 1.43 2.29
C LEU A 114 -18.65 2.12 1.74
N ARG A 115 -17.95 2.85 2.61
CA ARG A 115 -16.56 3.25 2.41
C ARG A 115 -15.69 2.63 3.49
N GLY A 116 -14.38 2.56 3.24
CA GLY A 116 -13.43 1.98 4.16
C GLY A 116 -13.33 0.46 4.02
N VAL A 117 -12.30 -0.12 4.64
CA VAL A 117 -12.05 -1.56 4.59
C VAL A 117 -13.09 -2.30 5.46
N PRO A 118 -13.90 -3.19 4.87
CA PRO A 118 -14.90 -3.95 5.62
C PRO A 118 -14.28 -4.77 6.76
N GLY A 119 -14.88 -4.73 7.94
CA GLY A 119 -14.45 -5.50 9.11
C GLY A 119 -13.24 -4.92 9.86
N LEU A 120 -12.63 -3.85 9.35
CA LEU A 120 -11.48 -3.22 10.00
C LEU A 120 -11.89 -2.52 11.30
N ARG A 121 -11.11 -2.72 12.36
CA ARG A 121 -11.31 -2.07 13.66
C ARG A 121 -10.02 -1.44 14.14
N ILE A 122 -10.14 -0.27 14.75
CA ILE A 122 -9.00 0.43 15.36
C ILE A 122 -8.99 0.23 16.87
N ALA A 123 -7.81 -0.05 17.42
CA ALA A 123 -7.58 -0.14 18.86
C ALA A 123 -6.25 0.54 19.23
N PRO A 124 -6.15 1.19 20.40
CA PRO A 124 -4.87 1.71 20.88
C PRO A 124 -3.90 0.56 21.21
N MET A 125 -2.63 0.73 20.87
CA MET A 125 -1.55 -0.22 21.13
C MET A 125 -0.29 0.54 21.58
N GLY A 126 -0.20 0.83 22.88
CA GLY A 126 0.88 1.67 23.43
C GLY A 126 0.87 3.06 22.79
N SER A 127 2.00 3.46 22.19
CA SER A 127 2.16 4.73 21.45
C SER A 127 1.77 4.63 19.96
N SER A 128 1.01 3.60 19.59
CA SER A 128 0.60 3.32 18.22
C SER A 128 -0.85 2.85 18.18
N TRP A 129 -1.40 2.66 16.99
CA TRP A 129 -2.75 2.13 16.81
C TRP A 129 -2.71 0.84 16.00
N ALA A 130 -3.51 -0.14 16.38
CA ALA A 130 -3.68 -1.38 15.66
C ALA A 130 -4.95 -1.32 14.80
N LEU A 131 -4.81 -1.65 13.52
CA LEU A 131 -5.89 -1.90 12.58
C LEU A 131 -6.07 -3.41 12.47
N ASN A 132 -7.12 -3.94 13.09
CA ASN A 132 -7.38 -5.37 13.20
C ASN A 132 -8.52 -5.77 12.29
N GLN A 133 -8.37 -6.89 11.60
CA GLN A 133 -9.47 -7.49 10.85
C GLN A 133 -10.31 -8.40 11.76
N LEU A 134 -11.63 -8.20 11.84
CA LEU A 134 -12.51 -8.91 12.78
C LEU A 134 -12.59 -10.42 12.55
N GLN A 135 -12.49 -10.87 11.30
CA GLN A 135 -12.67 -12.28 10.94
C GLN A 135 -11.36 -13.08 10.88
N SER A 136 -10.21 -12.45 11.16
CA SER A 136 -8.91 -13.11 11.10
C SER A 136 -7.98 -12.60 12.20
N ARG A 137 -6.74 -13.08 12.20
CA ARG A 137 -5.67 -12.57 13.08
C ARG A 137 -4.84 -11.47 12.40
N ALA A 138 -5.23 -11.04 11.21
CA ALA A 138 -4.50 -10.04 10.44
C ALA A 138 -4.55 -8.68 11.15
N THR A 139 -3.39 -8.04 11.24
CA THR A 139 -3.25 -6.75 11.90
C THR A 139 -2.19 -5.88 11.24
N VAL A 140 -2.47 -4.58 11.20
CA VAL A 140 -1.52 -3.57 10.78
C VAL A 140 -1.39 -2.55 11.90
N ALA A 141 -0.18 -2.39 12.43
CA ALA A 141 0.11 -1.30 13.34
C ALA A 141 0.35 -0.03 12.52
N VAL A 142 -0.30 1.07 12.88
CA VAL A 142 0.01 2.40 12.36
C VAL A 142 0.72 3.23 13.43
N VAL A 143 1.84 3.83 13.04
CA VAL A 143 2.73 4.57 13.92
C VAL A 143 2.81 5.99 13.41
N HIS A 144 2.48 6.95 14.25
CA HIS A 144 2.68 8.36 13.97
C HIS A 144 4.06 8.80 14.51
N PRO A 145 4.80 9.69 13.83
CA PRO A 145 6.11 10.15 14.31
C PRO A 145 6.03 10.99 15.59
N ASP A 146 4.92 11.70 15.82
CA ASP A 146 4.59 12.29 17.12
C ASP A 146 3.94 11.23 18.03
N PRO A 147 4.56 10.87 19.19
CA PRO A 147 4.05 9.87 20.11
C PRO A 147 2.76 10.29 20.86
N ASP A 148 2.50 11.59 20.93
CA ASP A 148 1.32 12.14 21.61
C ASP A 148 0.13 12.31 20.67
N TRP A 149 0.34 12.12 19.36
CA TRP A 149 -0.72 12.20 18.37
C TRP A 149 -1.87 11.25 18.70
N ARG A 150 -3.08 11.77 18.52
CA ARG A 150 -4.34 11.03 18.61
C ARG A 150 -5.13 11.30 17.34
N PRO A 151 -5.71 10.26 16.72
CA PRO A 151 -6.37 10.41 15.45
C PRO A 151 -7.64 11.24 15.58
N LEU A 152 -7.76 12.28 14.75
CA LEU A 152 -8.97 13.07 14.58
C LEU A 152 -9.85 12.38 13.55
N LEU A 153 -10.63 11.41 14.02
CA LEU A 153 -11.57 10.68 13.18
C LEU A 153 -12.87 11.48 13.04
N PRO A 154 -13.54 11.46 11.87
CA PRO A 154 -14.87 12.04 11.74
C PRO A 154 -15.77 11.56 12.87
N GLU A 155 -16.72 12.38 13.31
CA GLU A 155 -17.75 11.96 14.27
C GLU A 155 -18.98 11.40 13.52
N HIS A 156 -19.94 10.85 14.26
CA HIS A 156 -21.19 10.42 13.67
C HIS A 156 -22.05 11.66 13.37
N GLY A 157 -22.50 11.81 12.13
CA GLY A 157 -23.20 13.01 11.66
C GLY A 157 -23.09 13.14 10.14
N ASP A 158 -23.83 14.07 9.55
CA ASP A 158 -23.74 14.47 8.14
C ASP A 158 -23.80 13.32 7.11
N GLY A 159 -24.70 12.34 7.36
CA GLY A 159 -24.87 11.18 6.49
C GLY A 159 -23.79 10.10 6.63
N LEU A 160 -22.95 10.16 7.68
CA LEU A 160 -21.93 9.16 7.97
C LEU A 160 -22.30 8.28 9.18
N THR A 161 -22.32 6.96 8.97
CA THR A 161 -22.51 5.97 10.04
C THR A 161 -21.25 5.13 10.24
N GLN A 162 -20.57 5.30 11.37
CA GLN A 162 -19.31 4.62 11.70
C GLN A 162 -19.53 3.18 12.14
N LEU A 163 -19.28 2.24 11.24
CA LEU A 163 -19.45 0.82 11.53
C LEU A 163 -18.34 0.31 12.47
N TRP A 164 -17.11 0.77 12.29
CA TRP A 164 -15.97 0.37 13.14
C TRP A 164 -16.20 0.67 14.63
N ARG A 165 -16.94 1.74 14.96
CA ARG A 165 -17.22 2.16 16.34
C ARG A 165 -18.50 1.53 16.91
N ARG A 166 -19.55 1.38 16.10
CA ARG A 166 -20.85 0.82 16.50
C ARG A 166 -20.84 -0.71 16.56
N ASN A 167 -20.12 -1.34 15.64
CA ASN A 167 -20.06 -2.79 15.46
C ASN A 167 -18.67 -3.31 15.85
N ARG A 168 -18.21 -2.96 17.06
CA ARG A 168 -16.82 -3.20 17.52
C ARG A 168 -16.40 -4.68 17.47
N HIS A 169 -17.33 -5.59 17.67
CA HIS A 169 -17.06 -7.03 17.85
C HIS A 169 -17.76 -7.92 16.83
N ARG A 170 -18.43 -7.33 15.83
CA ARG A 170 -19.15 -8.08 14.80
C ARG A 170 -19.17 -7.31 13.49
N LEU A 171 -19.36 -8.00 12.37
CA LEU A 171 -19.62 -7.33 11.10
C LEU A 171 -21.03 -6.74 11.08
N HIS A 172 -21.18 -5.60 10.44
CA HIS A 172 -22.46 -5.14 9.92
C HIS A 172 -22.83 -5.97 8.67
N PRO A 173 -24.13 -6.22 8.36
CA PRO A 173 -24.53 -6.97 7.18
C PRO A 173 -23.94 -6.45 5.87
N VAL A 174 -23.83 -5.13 5.70
CA VAL A 174 -23.19 -4.51 4.54
C VAL A 174 -21.69 -4.83 4.47
N GLU A 175 -20.96 -4.81 5.59
CA GLU A 175 -19.55 -5.23 5.60
C GLU A 175 -19.40 -6.71 5.21
N ALA A 176 -20.31 -7.56 5.69
CA ALA A 176 -20.30 -8.99 5.35
C ALA A 176 -20.62 -9.24 3.87
N ALA A 177 -21.56 -8.50 3.30
CA ALA A 177 -21.91 -8.58 1.88
C ALA A 177 -20.75 -8.16 0.98
N GLU A 178 -20.03 -7.08 1.30
CA GLU A 178 -18.86 -6.62 0.55
C GLU A 178 -17.69 -7.62 0.61
N LEU A 179 -17.45 -8.22 1.78
CA LEU A 179 -16.43 -9.28 1.91
C LEU A 179 -16.79 -10.53 1.12
N GLY A 180 -18.06 -10.94 1.12
CA GLY A 180 -18.55 -12.04 0.29
C GLY A 180 -18.46 -11.74 -1.20
N GLY A 181 -18.89 -10.54 -1.59
CA GLY A 181 -18.85 -10.07 -2.98
C GLY A 181 -17.43 -10.07 -3.56
N ARG A 182 -16.39 -9.77 -2.78
CA ARG A 182 -14.99 -9.90 -3.25
C ARG A 182 -14.59 -11.35 -3.54
N ALA A 183 -15.06 -12.29 -2.75
CA ALA A 183 -14.80 -13.72 -2.99
C ALA A 183 -15.53 -14.20 -4.25
N ASP A 184 -16.72 -13.64 -4.53
CA ASP A 184 -17.58 -14.04 -5.64
C ASP A 184 -17.34 -13.26 -6.95
N ALA A 185 -16.80 -12.02 -6.88
CA ALA A 185 -16.56 -11.13 -8.03
C ALA A 185 -15.30 -11.49 -8.84
N GLY A 186 -14.48 -12.41 -8.34
CA GLY A 186 -13.39 -12.96 -9.13
C GLY A 186 -13.90 -14.03 -10.07
N ASP A 187 -14.11 -13.70 -11.35
CA ASP A 187 -14.28 -14.71 -12.42
C ASP A 187 -13.09 -15.70 -12.45
N ASP A 188 -11.98 -15.34 -11.79
CA ASP A 188 -10.80 -16.17 -11.63
C ASP A 188 -10.10 -15.96 -10.26
N PRO A 189 -10.20 -16.92 -9.32
CA PRO A 189 -9.57 -16.85 -8.00
C PRO A 189 -8.06 -16.64 -8.02
N GLY A 190 -7.35 -17.11 -9.06
CA GLY A 190 -5.90 -16.90 -9.16
C GLY A 190 -5.52 -15.44 -9.43
N SER A 191 -6.43 -14.66 -10.03
CA SER A 191 -6.22 -13.23 -10.29
C SER A 191 -6.34 -12.42 -9.01
N VAL A 192 -7.29 -12.77 -8.15
CA VAL A 192 -7.48 -12.14 -6.83
C VAL A 192 -6.26 -12.40 -5.95
N MET A 193 -5.77 -13.65 -5.93
CA MET A 193 -4.56 -13.98 -5.17
C MET A 193 -3.34 -13.18 -5.68
N ALA A 194 -3.19 -13.05 -7.00
CA ALA A 194 -2.11 -12.27 -7.58
C ALA A 194 -2.21 -10.77 -7.27
N GLN A 195 -3.43 -10.21 -7.30
CA GLN A 195 -3.69 -8.84 -6.89
C GLN A 195 -3.32 -8.62 -5.41
N ASP A 196 -3.68 -9.56 -4.55
CA ASP A 196 -3.35 -9.50 -3.12
C ASP A 196 -1.84 -9.45 -2.89
N TRP A 197 -1.08 -10.25 -3.65
CA TRP A 197 0.38 -10.21 -3.62
C TRP A 197 0.96 -8.89 -4.12
N LEU A 198 0.52 -8.39 -5.27
CA LEU A 198 1.01 -7.12 -5.82
C LEU A 198 0.71 -5.96 -4.87
N ASN A 199 -0.53 -5.85 -4.39
CA ASN A 199 -0.96 -4.76 -3.52
C ASN A 199 -0.25 -4.81 -2.16
N SER A 200 -0.19 -5.98 -1.51
CA SER A 200 0.55 -6.13 -0.24
C SER A 200 2.02 -5.74 -0.38
N ARG A 201 2.66 -6.17 -1.47
CA ARG A 201 4.04 -5.78 -1.75
C ARG A 201 4.18 -4.29 -2.02
N LEU A 202 3.25 -3.69 -2.75
CA LEU A 202 3.26 -2.25 -3.02
C LEU A 202 3.15 -1.45 -1.71
N LEU A 203 2.25 -1.84 -0.80
CA LEU A 203 2.09 -1.22 0.52
C LEU A 203 3.36 -1.27 1.38
N ARG A 204 4.17 -2.32 1.21
CA ARG A 204 5.46 -2.50 1.91
C ARG A 204 6.61 -1.70 1.30
N ARG A 205 6.36 -0.91 0.25
CA ARG A 205 7.38 -0.14 -0.48
C ARG A 205 7.19 1.40 -0.44
N PRO A 206 6.82 2.01 0.70
CA PRO A 206 6.54 3.45 0.75
C PRO A 206 7.77 4.31 0.43
N GLY A 207 9.00 3.84 0.67
CA GLY A 207 10.21 4.60 0.35
C GLY A 207 10.40 4.81 -1.16
N LEU A 208 10.07 3.81 -1.98
CA LEU A 208 10.11 3.93 -3.44
C LEU A 208 8.94 4.75 -3.97
N LEU A 209 7.75 4.57 -3.40
CA LEU A 209 6.56 5.31 -3.79
C LEU A 209 6.68 6.80 -3.44
N GLY A 210 7.26 7.14 -2.28
CA GLY A 210 7.55 8.52 -1.91
C GLY A 210 8.52 9.22 -2.86
N ALA A 211 9.39 8.49 -3.56
CA ALA A 211 10.26 9.07 -4.58
C ALA A 211 9.48 9.60 -5.81
N ALA A 212 8.29 9.07 -6.08
CA ALA A 212 7.41 9.55 -7.15
C ALA A 212 6.77 10.91 -6.78
N GLY A 213 6.47 11.16 -5.49
CA GLY A 213 5.90 12.42 -5.03
C GLY A 213 6.91 13.48 -4.56
N ALA A 214 8.20 13.15 -4.49
CA ALA A 214 9.20 14.00 -3.82
C ALA A 214 9.49 15.37 -4.47
N ALA A 215 9.20 15.56 -5.76
CA ALA A 215 9.57 16.79 -6.47
C ALA A 215 8.59 17.95 -6.22
N HIS A 216 7.36 17.82 -6.71
CA HIS A 216 6.31 18.86 -6.62
C HIS A 216 5.07 18.36 -5.87
N GLY A 217 5.15 17.23 -5.18
CA GLY A 217 4.08 16.66 -4.36
C GLY A 217 2.89 16.08 -5.12
N SER A 218 2.80 16.27 -6.44
CA SER A 218 1.67 15.79 -7.26
C SER A 218 1.90 14.34 -7.66
N ALA A 219 1.34 13.43 -6.88
CA ALA A 219 1.38 12.00 -7.16
C ALA A 219 0.08 11.32 -6.70
N ASN A 220 -0.51 10.55 -7.60
CA ASN A 220 -1.79 9.90 -7.41
C ASN A 220 -1.64 8.39 -7.40
N VAL A 221 -2.46 7.74 -6.57
CA VAL A 221 -2.82 6.34 -6.76
C VAL A 221 -4.32 6.28 -7.02
N TYR A 222 -4.78 5.33 -7.84
CA TYR A 222 -6.19 5.00 -8.00
C TYR A 222 -6.33 3.58 -8.55
N THR A 223 -7.52 2.99 -8.47
CA THR A 223 -7.83 1.69 -9.08
C THR A 223 -8.56 1.82 -10.41
N HIS A 224 -8.38 0.84 -11.31
CA HIS A 224 -9.29 0.60 -12.45
C HIS A 224 -10.23 -0.55 -12.12
N GLY A 225 -11.41 -0.61 -12.78
CA GLY A 225 -12.58 -1.47 -12.49
C GLY A 225 -12.38 -2.98 -12.48
N GLY A 226 -11.49 -3.44 -11.61
CA GLY A 226 -10.98 -4.80 -11.44
C GLY A 226 -9.94 -4.92 -10.31
N GLY A 227 -9.55 -3.82 -9.66
CA GLY A 227 -8.64 -3.80 -8.51
C GLY A 227 -7.18 -3.52 -8.85
N ASP A 228 -6.85 -3.39 -10.13
CA ASP A 228 -5.53 -3.03 -10.61
C ASP A 228 -5.17 -1.59 -10.22
N VAL A 229 -3.94 -1.38 -9.78
CA VAL A 229 -3.48 -0.12 -9.19
C VAL A 229 -2.69 0.70 -10.20
N VAL A 230 -3.03 1.97 -10.36
CA VAL A 230 -2.24 2.93 -11.12
C VAL A 230 -1.53 3.88 -10.18
N VAL A 231 -0.21 4.03 -10.36
CA VAL A 231 0.60 5.06 -9.72
C VAL A 231 0.98 6.08 -10.79
N GLU A 232 0.50 7.31 -10.61
CA GLU A 232 0.74 8.43 -11.52
C GLU A 232 1.46 9.57 -10.81
N TRP A 233 2.46 10.18 -11.44
CA TRP A 233 3.12 11.37 -10.90
C TRP A 233 3.65 12.27 -12.02
N CYS A 234 3.89 13.54 -11.73
CA CYS A 234 4.30 14.50 -12.77
C CYS A 234 5.82 14.66 -12.91
N CYS A 235 6.56 14.73 -11.80
CA CYS A 235 7.98 15.07 -11.75
C CYS A 235 8.75 14.23 -10.73
N GLY A 236 10.08 14.20 -10.84
CA GLY A 236 10.94 13.45 -9.92
C GLY A 236 11.59 12.28 -10.64
N VAL A 237 11.38 11.07 -10.12
CA VAL A 237 11.97 9.86 -10.71
C VAL A 237 11.36 9.56 -12.09
N GLU A 238 12.20 9.11 -13.03
CA GLU A 238 11.73 8.62 -14.33
C GLU A 238 10.93 7.33 -14.16
N ARG A 239 9.90 7.12 -15.01
CA ARG A 239 9.02 5.94 -14.95
C ARG A 239 9.81 4.64 -14.93
N ASP A 240 10.69 4.47 -15.92
CA ASP A 240 11.47 3.23 -16.09
C ASP A 240 12.44 3.01 -14.93
N GLU A 241 12.92 4.09 -14.29
CA GLU A 241 13.76 3.98 -13.12
C GLU A 241 12.97 3.52 -11.89
N LEU A 242 11.77 4.07 -11.67
CA LEU A 242 10.89 3.59 -10.60
C LEU A 242 10.50 2.13 -10.82
N GLU A 243 10.14 1.76 -12.05
CA GLU A 243 9.80 0.39 -12.43
C GLU A 243 10.96 -0.57 -12.11
N ARG A 244 12.18 -0.24 -12.56
CA ARG A 244 13.38 -1.05 -12.28
C ARG A 244 13.63 -1.20 -10.79
N ARG A 245 13.44 -0.15 -9.99
CA ARG A 245 13.62 -0.21 -8.53
C ARG A 245 12.56 -1.07 -7.86
N LEU A 246 11.30 -0.93 -8.26
CA LEU A 246 10.20 -1.76 -7.75
C LEU A 246 10.42 -3.25 -8.08
N ARG A 247 10.78 -3.58 -9.33
CA ARG A 247 11.13 -4.97 -9.71
C ARG A 247 12.32 -5.50 -8.92
N ARG A 248 13.39 -4.71 -8.81
CA ARG A 248 14.60 -5.07 -8.04
C ARG A 248 14.31 -5.31 -6.56
N SER A 249 13.33 -4.61 -6.00
CA SER A 249 12.86 -4.82 -4.62
C SER A 249 12.00 -6.08 -4.46
N GLY A 250 11.77 -6.86 -5.52
CA GLY A 250 10.99 -8.09 -5.50
C GLY A 250 9.48 -7.90 -5.68
N LEU A 251 9.00 -6.74 -6.15
CA LEU A 251 7.56 -6.51 -6.35
C LEU A 251 6.94 -7.57 -7.29
N ALA A 252 7.63 -7.86 -8.39
CA ALA A 252 7.19 -8.74 -9.46
C ALA A 252 7.65 -10.21 -9.31
N GLU A 253 8.29 -10.58 -8.19
CA GLU A 253 8.81 -11.94 -8.01
C GLU A 253 7.64 -12.92 -7.81
N ARG A 254 7.36 -13.76 -8.80
CA ARG A 254 6.20 -14.67 -8.76
C ARG A 254 6.29 -15.64 -7.57
N PRO A 255 5.33 -15.62 -6.62
CA PRO A 255 5.24 -16.62 -5.56
C PRO A 255 4.83 -17.98 -6.10
N ASP A 256 5.18 -19.04 -5.37
CA ASP A 256 4.67 -20.38 -5.63
C ASP A 256 3.13 -20.39 -5.54
N GLY A 257 2.46 -21.08 -6.47
CA GLY A 257 0.99 -21.16 -6.53
C GLY A 257 0.31 -20.08 -7.39
N ILE A 258 1.04 -19.06 -7.85
CA ILE A 258 0.54 -18.12 -8.86
C ILE A 258 0.86 -18.67 -10.25
N ALA A 259 -0.16 -19.12 -10.99
CA ALA A 259 0.03 -19.60 -12.35
C ALA A 259 0.41 -18.46 -13.31
N GLU A 260 1.25 -18.77 -14.29
CA GLU A 260 1.53 -17.85 -15.39
C GLU A 260 0.29 -17.68 -16.27
N ARG A 261 0.04 -16.44 -16.71
CA ARG A 261 -1.12 -16.12 -17.55
C ARG A 261 -0.73 -15.28 -18.75
N LEU A 262 -1.61 -15.27 -19.75
CA LEU A 262 -1.46 -14.45 -20.97
C LEU A 262 -1.24 -12.96 -20.66
N ARG A 263 -1.81 -12.46 -19.56
CA ARG A 263 -1.66 -11.07 -19.10
C ARG A 263 -0.40 -10.80 -18.28
N ASP A 264 0.50 -11.77 -18.12
CA ASP A 264 1.75 -11.58 -17.38
C ASP A 264 2.81 -10.84 -18.21
N GLN A 265 2.54 -10.61 -19.50
CA GLN A 265 3.34 -9.69 -20.32
C GLN A 265 2.76 -8.27 -20.20
N PRO A 266 3.60 -7.25 -19.92
CA PRO A 266 3.19 -5.85 -19.96
C PRO A 266 2.57 -5.53 -21.34
N TRP A 267 1.33 -5.06 -21.35
CA TRP A 267 0.70 -4.57 -22.58
C TRP A 267 1.14 -3.14 -22.88
N PHE A 268 1.47 -2.39 -21.82
CA PHE A 268 1.94 -1.02 -21.92
C PHE A 268 3.27 -0.83 -21.14
N PRO A 269 4.15 0.08 -21.60
CA PRO A 269 5.34 0.45 -20.84
C PRO A 269 4.98 1.01 -19.46
N GLY A 270 5.66 0.54 -18.41
CA GLY A 270 5.37 0.90 -17.02
C GLY A 270 4.47 -0.08 -16.28
N GLU A 271 4.04 -1.19 -16.89
CA GLU A 271 3.23 -2.20 -16.21
C GLU A 271 4.06 -3.28 -15.55
N ILE A 272 3.76 -3.55 -14.28
CA ILE A 272 4.28 -4.67 -13.51
C ILE A 272 3.15 -5.68 -13.32
N ALA A 273 3.13 -6.71 -14.16
CA ALA A 273 2.11 -7.75 -14.16
C ALA A 273 2.54 -9.02 -13.41
N MET A 274 1.57 -9.72 -12.83
CA MET A 274 1.74 -11.02 -12.19
C MET A 274 0.38 -11.72 -12.07
N GLY A 275 0.27 -12.97 -12.54
CA GLY A 275 -0.91 -13.81 -12.33
C GLY A 275 -2.23 -13.24 -12.84
N GLY A 276 -2.21 -12.36 -13.85
CA GLY A 276 -3.40 -11.66 -14.35
C GLY A 276 -3.69 -10.29 -13.72
N ALA A 277 -3.02 -9.94 -12.62
CA ALA A 277 -3.10 -8.64 -11.96
C ALA A 277 -1.95 -7.73 -12.39
N PHE A 278 -2.11 -6.41 -12.29
CA PHE A 278 -1.04 -5.47 -12.62
C PHE A 278 -1.01 -4.20 -11.77
N VAL A 279 0.17 -3.60 -11.74
CA VAL A 279 0.40 -2.23 -11.28
C VAL A 279 0.91 -1.42 -12.46
N THR A 280 0.23 -0.33 -12.81
CA THR A 280 0.64 0.57 -13.89
C THR A 280 1.36 1.79 -13.33
N LEU A 281 2.53 2.10 -13.88
CA LEU A 281 3.30 3.30 -13.54
C LEU A 281 3.21 4.30 -14.70
N ARG A 282 2.70 5.51 -14.42
CA ARG A 282 2.52 6.55 -15.44
C ARG A 282 3.13 7.88 -15.02
N ARG A 283 3.78 8.56 -15.97
CA ARG A 283 4.08 9.99 -15.81
C ARG A 283 2.96 10.82 -16.41
N GLY A 284 2.36 11.66 -15.58
CA GLY A 284 1.38 12.64 -15.99
C GLY A 284 2.01 13.98 -16.34
N PRO A 285 1.26 14.89 -16.99
CA PRO A 285 1.69 16.27 -17.21
C PRO A 285 1.91 17.00 -15.88
N CYS A 286 2.92 17.88 -15.83
CA CYS A 286 3.13 18.75 -14.69
C CYS A 286 2.47 20.11 -14.90
N TYR A 287 1.61 20.49 -13.96
CA TYR A 287 0.93 21.79 -13.95
C TYR A 287 1.43 22.71 -12.82
N ALA A 288 2.62 22.44 -12.27
CA ALA A 288 3.21 23.32 -11.27
C ALA A 288 3.68 24.63 -11.93
N PRO A 289 3.45 25.80 -11.30
CA PRO A 289 3.81 27.12 -11.88
C PRO A 289 5.30 27.24 -12.25
N ASP A 290 6.18 26.57 -11.49
CA ASP A 290 7.64 26.59 -11.67
C ASP A 290 8.17 25.34 -12.40
N ALA A 291 7.30 24.52 -12.99
CA ALA A 291 7.77 23.36 -13.74
C ALA A 291 8.55 23.83 -14.97
N PRO A 292 9.80 23.35 -15.20
CA PRO A 292 10.44 23.57 -16.49
C PRO A 292 9.53 22.95 -17.54
N THR A 293 9.09 23.76 -18.50
CA THR A 293 8.26 23.34 -19.62
C THR A 293 8.99 22.24 -20.38
N ALA A 294 8.66 20.98 -20.07
CA ALA A 294 9.16 19.85 -20.82
C ALA A 294 8.58 19.96 -22.24
N ARG A 295 9.46 20.23 -23.22
CA ARG A 295 9.13 20.11 -24.64
C ARG A 295 8.56 18.72 -24.88
N ALA A 296 7.36 18.68 -25.44
CA ALA A 296 6.78 17.45 -25.99
C ALA A 296 7.75 16.86 -27.03
N LEU A 297 8.11 15.59 -26.83
CA LEU A 297 8.61 14.68 -27.86
C LEU A 297 7.79 13.40 -27.77
#